data_AF-A0A9P1G6X8-F1
#
_entry.id   AF-A0A9P1G6X8-F1
#
_cell.length_a   1.000
_cell.length_b   1.000
_cell.length_c   1.000
_cell.angle_alpha   90.00
_cell.angle_beta   90.00
_cell.angle_gamma   90.00
#
_symmetry.space_group_name_H-M   'P 1'
#
loop_
_entity.id
_entity.type
_entity.pdbx_description
1 polymer ?
#
loop_
_entity_poly.entity_id
_entity_poly.type
_entity_poly.pdbx_seq_one_letter_code
_entity_poly.pdbx_strand_id
1 'polypeptide(L)'
;MVFNPFLGMMIPLTMMVAPCNPTRVVKIHTKQKKRKQRRLSTSVTDQSQMLLTVTTWPFLQNLVMYSLMLLPLFLQTANEMNQLVMPADVYVADIIFFETMIRRFLAMDADLHGGHAAQVWPLILSLSYKFLAGKSLCESLLILILRGRRNQMRSGVQDFMEVFAGCANLSLEMIQGNFHGSAYDIVFDEAQDALSSRGLRLLIDNLSCLKYAGLVWIATKCSSFVVLCRCQSQRSSANEFLGDVTRAFVRNGNGLMEVSALLYLLAFLLGLWPVIEQPTSSVLPDCMAMKVVLQFTRSIKCQTYMGSYGGPSQKPLQLWSPFNRISMLERRRPVDMMSEPLVRRHGDQFTGHKDRLMESQEYTRAFGRAVMEMCNAEWEDQPV
;
A
#
# COMPACT_ATOMS: atom_id res chain seq x y z
N MET A 1 -15.24 -1.98 57.85
CA MET A 1 -13.97 -2.72 58.02
C MET A 1 -14.30 -4.12 58.50
N VAL A 2 -14.27 -5.10 57.60
CA VAL A 2 -14.29 -6.54 57.91
C VAL A 2 -13.40 -7.21 56.87
N PHE A 3 -12.52 -8.07 57.35
CA PHE A 3 -11.50 -8.81 56.62
C PHE A 3 -12.02 -10.21 56.23
N ASN A 4 -11.24 -10.88 55.37
CA ASN A 4 -11.07 -12.34 55.18
C ASN A 4 -11.97 -13.08 54.14
N PRO A 5 -11.57 -14.25 53.57
CA PRO A 5 -10.24 -14.76 53.13
C PRO A 5 -10.20 -15.76 51.91
N PHE A 6 -8.98 -16.27 51.60
CA PHE A 6 -8.54 -17.49 50.83
C PHE A 6 -8.42 -17.40 49.29
N LEU A 7 -7.20 -17.43 48.71
CA LEU A 7 -6.35 -18.60 48.31
C LEU A 7 -7.02 -19.48 47.23
N GLY A 8 -6.39 -19.91 46.13
CA GLY A 8 -5.02 -19.80 45.63
C GLY A 8 -4.82 -20.84 44.52
N MET A 9 -4.18 -20.49 43.41
CA MET A 9 -3.54 -21.44 42.48
C MET A 9 -2.41 -20.72 41.75
N MET A 10 -1.17 -20.94 42.20
CA MET A 10 0.02 -20.63 41.42
C MET A 10 0.24 -21.78 40.42
N ILE A 11 0.29 -21.44 39.13
CA ILE A 11 0.82 -22.30 38.07
C ILE A 11 2.23 -21.76 37.77
N PRO A 12 3.30 -22.57 37.83
CA PRO A 12 4.62 -22.11 37.44
C PRO A 12 4.71 -22.09 35.90
N LEU A 13 4.77 -20.89 35.30
CA LEU A 13 5.16 -20.75 33.91
C LEU A 13 6.69 -20.72 33.84
N THR A 14 7.28 -21.88 33.58
CA THR A 14 8.71 -22.03 33.29
C THR A 14 9.01 -21.34 31.97
N MET A 15 9.45 -20.07 32.01
CA MET A 15 10.06 -19.41 30.86
C MET A 15 11.43 -20.02 30.60
N MET A 16 11.53 -20.88 29.59
CA MET A 16 12.80 -21.21 28.96
C MET A 16 13.28 -19.99 28.15
N VAL A 17 14.12 -19.18 28.77
CA VAL A 17 14.95 -18.19 28.08
C VAL A 17 16.11 -18.96 27.45
N ALA A 18 16.08 -19.14 26.13
CA ALA A 18 17.25 -19.58 25.39
C ALA A 18 18.34 -18.49 25.46
N PRO A 19 19.58 -18.81 25.86
CA PRO A 19 20.65 -17.82 25.93
C PRO A 19 21.06 -17.38 24.52
N CYS A 20 20.81 -16.12 24.21
CA CYS A 20 21.29 -15.48 22.99
C CYS A 20 22.78 -15.15 23.14
N ASN A 21 23.61 -15.81 22.35
CA ASN A 21 25.06 -15.74 22.40
C ASN A 21 25.57 -14.50 21.62
N PRO A 22 26.23 -13.50 22.25
CA PRO A 22 26.64 -12.29 21.56
C PRO A 22 28.07 -12.47 21.06
N THR A 23 28.28 -12.98 19.84
CA THR A 23 29.47 -12.72 19.01
C THR A 23 29.44 -13.50 17.70
N ARG A 24 28.89 -12.90 16.65
CA ARG A 24 29.34 -13.16 15.28
C ARG A 24 29.15 -11.91 14.43
N VAL A 25 30.20 -11.12 14.35
CA VAL A 25 30.38 -10.06 13.35
C VAL A 25 30.46 -10.75 11.99
N VAL A 26 29.34 -10.83 11.27
CA VAL A 26 29.33 -11.20 9.86
C VAL A 26 29.68 -9.96 9.06
N LYS A 27 30.94 -9.88 8.61
CA LYS A 27 31.36 -8.92 7.57
C LYS A 27 30.64 -9.28 6.28
N ILE A 28 29.56 -8.56 5.96
CA ILE A 28 28.90 -8.63 4.66
C ILE A 28 29.78 -7.87 3.65
N HIS A 29 30.54 -8.62 2.85
CA HIS A 29 31.16 -8.09 1.64
C HIS A 29 30.13 -8.08 0.50
N THR A 30 29.50 -6.94 0.26
CA THR A 30 28.68 -6.69 -0.94
C THR A 30 29.57 -6.51 -2.17
N LYS A 31 29.98 -7.63 -2.78
CA LYS A 31 30.45 -7.62 -4.18
C LYS A 31 29.24 -7.66 -5.12
N GLN A 32 28.72 -6.49 -5.50
CA GLN A 32 27.79 -6.38 -6.63
C GLN A 32 28.51 -6.71 -7.94
N LYS A 33 28.21 -7.88 -8.50
CA LYS A 33 28.72 -8.35 -9.79
C LYS A 33 27.87 -7.73 -10.91
N LYS A 34 28.42 -6.73 -11.62
CA LYS A 34 27.84 -6.17 -12.85
C LYS A 34 27.68 -7.27 -13.90
N ARG A 35 26.44 -7.68 -14.19
CA ARG A 35 26.12 -8.50 -15.37
C ARG A 35 25.86 -7.59 -16.57
N LYS A 36 26.75 -7.70 -17.55
CA LYS A 36 26.77 -6.98 -18.83
C LYS A 36 25.72 -7.61 -19.76
N GLN A 37 24.61 -6.92 -20.01
CA GLN A 37 23.56 -7.35 -20.93
C GLN A 37 24.07 -7.15 -22.38
N ARG A 38 24.40 -8.24 -23.07
CA ARG A 38 24.73 -8.24 -24.50
C ARG A 38 23.44 -8.21 -25.31
N ARG A 39 23.34 -7.22 -26.20
CA ARG A 39 22.34 -7.13 -27.27
C ARG A 39 22.50 -8.32 -28.22
N LEU A 40 21.39 -9.00 -28.52
CA LEU A 40 21.24 -9.80 -29.73
C LEU A 40 20.08 -9.20 -30.52
N SER A 41 20.45 -8.66 -31.67
CA SER A 41 19.58 -8.23 -32.75
C SER A 41 19.23 -9.45 -33.59
N THR A 42 17.94 -9.70 -33.79
CA THR A 42 17.44 -10.48 -34.93
C THR A 42 16.15 -9.84 -35.42
N SER A 43 16.26 -9.17 -36.56
CA SER A 43 15.18 -8.98 -37.52
C SER A 43 14.66 -10.34 -38.01
N VAL A 44 13.37 -10.42 -38.34
CA VAL A 44 12.83 -11.08 -39.55
C VAL A 44 11.31 -10.88 -39.55
N THR A 45 10.83 -10.36 -40.67
CA THR A 45 9.45 -10.32 -41.18
C THR A 45 8.94 -11.74 -41.47
N ASP A 46 7.70 -12.08 -41.14
CA ASP A 46 6.73 -12.52 -42.15
C ASP A 46 5.31 -12.71 -41.61
N GLN A 47 4.33 -12.38 -42.44
CA GLN A 47 2.93 -12.75 -42.31
C GLN A 47 2.72 -14.12 -42.96
N SER A 48 1.88 -14.98 -42.37
CA SER A 48 0.74 -15.66 -43.05
C SER A 48 0.29 -16.93 -42.32
N GLN A 49 -1.04 -17.00 -42.13
CA GLN A 49 -1.92 -18.18 -42.24
C GLN A 49 -1.50 -19.49 -41.55
N MET A 50 -2.30 -19.92 -40.55
CA MET A 50 -2.56 -21.34 -40.35
C MET A 50 -4.04 -21.62 -40.13
N LEU A 51 -4.57 -22.40 -41.08
CA LEU A 51 -5.83 -23.11 -41.04
C LEU A 51 -5.88 -24.14 -39.89
N LEU A 52 -7.09 -24.33 -39.39
CA LEU A 52 -7.57 -25.42 -38.55
C LEU A 52 -7.16 -26.80 -39.09
N THR A 53 -6.60 -27.64 -38.23
CA THR A 53 -6.89 -29.08 -38.23
C THR A 53 -7.07 -29.56 -36.80
N VAL A 54 -8.25 -30.15 -36.57
CA VAL A 54 -8.70 -30.76 -35.31
C VAL A 54 -8.20 -32.20 -35.29
N THR A 55 -7.44 -32.59 -34.27
CA THR A 55 -7.27 -34.00 -33.88
C THR A 55 -7.23 -34.15 -32.35
N THR A 56 -8.32 -34.71 -31.82
CA THR A 56 -8.47 -35.62 -30.66
C THR A 56 -7.62 -35.47 -29.37
N TRP A 57 -8.30 -35.08 -28.28
CA TRP A 57 -8.25 -35.52 -26.86
C TRP A 57 -7.00 -36.23 -26.30
N PRO A 58 -6.47 -35.76 -25.14
CA PRO A 58 -6.94 -36.27 -23.83
C PRO A 58 -7.00 -35.20 -22.72
N PHE A 59 -7.80 -34.14 -22.88
CA PHE A 59 -7.84 -33.03 -21.91
C PHE A 59 -8.98 -33.11 -20.87
N LEU A 60 -10.00 -33.95 -21.06
CA LEU A 60 -11.17 -33.99 -20.15
C LEU A 60 -11.00 -34.85 -18.89
N GLN A 61 -10.06 -35.79 -18.83
CA GLN A 61 -9.83 -36.55 -17.60
C GLN A 61 -9.06 -35.72 -16.55
N ASN A 62 -8.25 -34.75 -16.98
CA ASN A 62 -7.55 -33.84 -16.08
C ASN A 62 -8.46 -32.74 -15.52
N LEU A 63 -9.48 -32.28 -16.26
CA LEU A 63 -10.38 -31.24 -15.75
C LEU A 63 -11.27 -31.72 -14.59
N VAL A 64 -11.74 -32.97 -14.61
CA VAL A 64 -12.59 -33.54 -13.54
C VAL A 64 -11.79 -33.77 -12.26
N MET A 65 -10.51 -34.18 -12.37
CA MET A 65 -9.62 -34.34 -11.21
C MET A 65 -9.26 -32.99 -10.56
N TYR A 66 -9.02 -31.93 -11.33
CA TYR A 66 -8.79 -30.58 -10.78
C TYR A 66 -10.06 -29.99 -10.14
N SER A 67 -11.25 -30.25 -10.68
CA SER A 67 -12.51 -29.83 -10.06
C SER A 67 -12.82 -30.57 -8.76
N LEU A 68 -12.44 -31.84 -8.61
CA LEU A 68 -12.63 -32.61 -7.37
C LEU A 68 -11.59 -32.29 -6.29
N MET A 69 -10.37 -31.87 -6.65
CA MET A 69 -9.35 -31.44 -5.68
C MET A 69 -9.56 -30.01 -5.16
N LEU A 70 -10.25 -29.16 -5.92
CA LEU A 70 -10.60 -27.79 -5.49
C LEU A 70 -11.92 -27.74 -4.71
N LEU A 71 -12.74 -28.79 -4.77
CA LEU A 71 -14.03 -28.86 -4.07
C LEU A 71 -13.90 -28.80 -2.53
N PRO A 72 -12.93 -29.48 -1.87
CA PRO A 72 -12.70 -29.33 -0.44
C PRO A 72 -12.21 -27.92 -0.07
N LEU A 73 -11.42 -27.27 -0.93
CA LEU A 73 -10.95 -25.90 -0.72
C LEU A 73 -12.09 -24.88 -0.87
N PHE A 74 -12.97 -25.10 -1.86
CA PHE A 74 -14.19 -24.31 -2.06
C PHE A 74 -15.20 -24.52 -0.92
N LEU A 75 -15.39 -25.76 -0.48
CA LEU A 75 -16.24 -26.10 0.66
C LEU A 75 -15.65 -25.58 1.98
N GLN A 76 -14.33 -25.57 2.14
CA GLN A 76 -13.67 -24.98 3.31
C GLN A 76 -13.82 -23.45 3.31
N THR A 77 -13.69 -22.77 2.16
CA THR A 77 -14.06 -21.35 2.06
C THR A 77 -15.56 -21.11 2.28
N ALA A 78 -16.44 -21.99 1.81
CA ALA A 78 -17.89 -21.85 2.03
C ALA A 78 -18.29 -22.12 3.49
N ASN A 79 -17.59 -23.02 4.18
CA ASN A 79 -17.84 -23.35 5.58
C ASN A 79 -17.21 -22.28 6.52
N GLU A 80 -16.06 -21.71 6.16
CA GLU A 80 -15.51 -20.51 6.80
C GLU A 80 -16.38 -19.26 6.52
N MET A 81 -17.10 -19.24 5.40
CA MET A 81 -18.13 -18.24 5.12
C MET A 81 -19.37 -18.40 6.02
N ASN A 82 -19.63 -19.57 6.61
CA ASN A 82 -20.78 -19.82 7.50
C ASN A 82 -20.50 -19.60 9.00
N GLN A 83 -19.24 -19.52 9.46
CA GLN A 83 -18.95 -19.49 10.92
C GLN A 83 -18.98 -18.12 11.62
N LEU A 84 -19.56 -17.09 10.99
CA LEU A 84 -19.94 -15.85 11.69
C LEU A 84 -21.08 -15.25 10.87
N VAL A 85 -22.28 -15.77 11.10
CA VAL A 85 -23.50 -15.20 10.53
C VAL A 85 -23.76 -13.89 11.28
N MET A 86 -23.28 -12.80 10.71
CA MET A 86 -23.82 -11.47 11.01
C MET A 86 -25.34 -11.54 10.88
N PRO A 87 -26.11 -10.92 11.80
CA PRO A 87 -27.56 -10.82 11.62
C PRO A 87 -27.84 -10.26 10.22
N ALA A 88 -28.74 -10.91 9.47
CA ALA A 88 -29.00 -10.58 8.07
C ALA A 88 -29.28 -9.08 7.87
N ASP A 89 -29.93 -8.46 8.85
CA ASP A 89 -30.32 -7.06 8.86
C ASP A 89 -29.12 -6.10 8.86
N VAL A 90 -28.06 -6.42 9.60
CA VAL A 90 -26.82 -5.61 9.65
C VAL A 90 -26.09 -5.66 8.31
N TYR A 91 -26.15 -6.81 7.64
CA TYR A 91 -25.50 -7.00 6.33
C TYR A 91 -26.17 -6.17 5.23
N VAL A 92 -27.51 -6.05 5.24
CA VAL A 92 -28.25 -5.24 4.26
C VAL A 92 -27.95 -3.75 4.42
N ALA A 93 -27.89 -3.25 5.65
CA ALA A 93 -27.56 -1.85 5.92
C ALA A 93 -26.14 -1.50 5.44
N ASP A 94 -25.14 -2.34 5.73
CA ASP A 94 -23.76 -2.17 5.27
C ASP A 94 -23.69 -2.18 3.73
N ILE A 95 -24.42 -3.09 3.05
CA ILE A 95 -24.48 -3.12 1.59
C ILE A 95 -24.97 -1.78 1.03
N ILE A 96 -26.13 -1.30 1.49
CA ILE A 96 -26.74 -0.06 1.00
C ILE A 96 -25.82 1.13 1.25
N PHE A 97 -25.22 1.20 2.45
CA PHE A 97 -24.29 2.26 2.81
C PHE A 97 -23.06 2.29 1.90
N PHE A 98 -22.35 1.17 1.77
CA PHE A 98 -21.13 1.10 0.97
C PHE A 98 -21.41 1.27 -0.52
N GLU A 99 -22.47 0.65 -1.04
CA GLU A 99 -22.88 0.85 -2.42
C GLU A 99 -23.15 2.34 -2.71
N THR A 100 -23.86 3.04 -1.81
CA THR A 100 -24.11 4.48 -1.94
C THR A 100 -22.80 5.27 -1.95
N MET A 101 -21.87 4.98 -1.04
CA MET A 101 -20.57 5.65 -0.98
C MET A 101 -19.74 5.40 -2.24
N ILE A 102 -19.71 4.16 -2.74
CA ILE A 102 -19.01 3.81 -3.98
C ILE A 102 -19.63 4.54 -5.18
N ARG A 103 -20.96 4.55 -5.31
CA ARG A 103 -21.65 5.26 -6.39
C ARG A 103 -21.37 6.76 -6.36
N ARG A 104 -21.30 7.38 -5.18
CA ARG A 104 -20.90 8.78 -5.03
C ARG A 104 -19.47 9.03 -5.49
N PHE A 105 -18.54 8.15 -5.14
CA PHE A 105 -17.16 8.23 -5.62
C PHE A 105 -17.11 8.11 -7.15
N LEU A 106 -17.78 7.12 -7.73
CA LEU A 106 -17.78 6.88 -9.18
C LEU A 106 -18.45 8.01 -9.97
N ALA A 107 -19.50 8.63 -9.42
CA ALA A 107 -20.09 9.82 -10.01
C ALA A 107 -19.09 10.99 -10.04
N MET A 108 -18.36 11.21 -8.94
CA MET A 108 -17.35 12.26 -8.88
C MET A 108 -16.15 12.01 -9.80
N ASP A 109 -15.72 10.74 -9.95
CA ASP A 109 -14.69 10.34 -10.92
C ASP A 109 -15.16 10.53 -12.38
N ALA A 110 -16.43 10.24 -12.67
CA ALA A 110 -17.06 10.53 -13.96
C ALA A 110 -17.04 12.03 -14.28
N ASP A 111 -17.45 12.87 -13.32
CA ASP A 111 -17.56 14.32 -13.51
C ASP A 111 -16.19 15.00 -13.65
N LEU A 112 -15.19 14.58 -12.87
CA LEU A 112 -13.89 15.26 -12.83
C LEU A 112 -12.88 14.72 -13.85
N HIS A 113 -12.92 13.42 -14.11
CA HIS A 113 -11.88 12.71 -14.88
C HIS A 113 -12.45 11.68 -15.86
N GLY A 114 -13.71 11.83 -16.27
CA GLY A 114 -14.32 10.99 -17.31
C GLY A 114 -14.47 9.51 -16.92
N GLY A 115 -14.45 9.21 -15.62
CA GLY A 115 -14.64 7.84 -15.13
C GLY A 115 -13.36 7.01 -15.23
N HIS A 116 -12.19 7.63 -15.10
CA HIS A 116 -10.89 6.98 -15.22
C HIS A 116 -10.75 5.76 -14.31
N ALA A 117 -11.15 5.86 -13.03
CA ALA A 117 -11.11 4.73 -12.10
C ALA A 117 -12.03 3.60 -12.57
N ALA A 118 -13.22 3.92 -13.06
CA ALA A 118 -14.17 2.96 -13.62
C ALA A 118 -13.66 2.23 -14.86
N GLN A 119 -12.75 2.85 -15.63
CA GLN A 119 -12.12 2.22 -16.80
C GLN A 119 -10.93 1.33 -16.41
N VAL A 120 -10.09 1.79 -15.47
CA VAL A 120 -8.80 1.14 -15.17
C VAL A 120 -8.92 0.07 -14.08
N TRP A 121 -9.61 0.35 -12.98
CA TRP A 121 -9.57 -0.53 -11.81
C TRP A 121 -10.24 -1.89 -12.00
N PRO A 122 -11.33 -2.07 -12.78
CA PRO A 122 -11.87 -3.41 -13.05
C PRO A 122 -10.84 -4.35 -13.69
N LEU A 123 -9.98 -3.82 -14.57
CA LEU A 123 -8.94 -4.60 -15.22
C LEU A 123 -7.90 -5.06 -14.19
N ILE A 124 -7.41 -4.15 -13.35
CA ILE A 124 -6.40 -4.47 -12.33
C ILE A 124 -6.97 -5.45 -11.27
N LEU A 125 -8.22 -5.23 -10.85
CA LEU A 125 -8.90 -6.08 -9.87
C LEU A 125 -9.19 -7.47 -10.42
N SER A 126 -9.66 -7.60 -11.66
CA SER A 126 -9.95 -8.92 -12.26
C SER A 126 -8.69 -9.76 -12.49
N LEU A 127 -7.55 -9.12 -12.77
CA LEU A 127 -6.26 -9.80 -12.82
C LEU A 127 -5.84 -10.34 -11.45
N SER A 128 -6.11 -9.59 -10.38
CA SER A 128 -5.72 -9.94 -9.00
C SER A 128 -6.70 -10.93 -8.33
N TYR A 129 -7.98 -10.80 -8.65
CA TYR A 129 -9.08 -11.59 -8.14
C TYR A 129 -9.93 -12.11 -9.30
N LYS A 130 -9.64 -13.32 -9.76
CA LYS A 130 -10.33 -13.92 -10.93
C LYS A 130 -11.86 -13.99 -10.75
N PHE A 131 -12.37 -14.14 -9.53
CA PHE A 131 -13.81 -14.16 -9.25
C PHE A 131 -14.50 -12.79 -9.42
N LEU A 132 -13.73 -11.70 -9.56
CA LEU A 132 -14.23 -10.37 -9.89
C LEU A 132 -14.31 -10.12 -11.41
N ALA A 133 -13.80 -11.03 -12.24
CA ALA A 133 -13.88 -10.88 -13.68
C ALA A 133 -15.34 -10.77 -14.16
N GLY A 134 -15.62 -9.77 -14.99
CA GLY A 134 -16.96 -9.49 -15.52
C GLY A 134 -17.90 -8.74 -14.57
N LYS A 135 -17.48 -8.46 -13.33
CA LYS A 135 -18.25 -7.60 -12.41
C LYS A 135 -18.01 -6.13 -12.72
N SER A 136 -18.99 -5.29 -12.42
CA SER A 136 -18.80 -3.84 -12.40
C SER A 136 -17.78 -3.43 -11.34
N LEU A 137 -17.21 -2.22 -11.45
CA LEU A 137 -16.34 -1.68 -10.41
C LEU A 137 -17.08 -1.56 -9.07
N CYS A 138 -18.35 -1.14 -9.10
CA CYS A 138 -19.18 -1.00 -7.91
C CYS A 138 -19.29 -2.32 -7.14
N GLU A 139 -19.67 -3.40 -7.83
CA GLU A 139 -19.76 -4.74 -7.24
C GLU A 139 -18.40 -5.23 -6.75
N SER A 140 -17.32 -4.98 -7.50
CA SER A 140 -15.97 -5.40 -7.13
C SER A 140 -15.50 -4.76 -5.84
N LEU A 141 -15.66 -3.43 -5.70
CA LEU A 141 -15.32 -2.70 -4.48
C LEU A 141 -16.21 -3.15 -3.31
N LEU A 142 -17.52 -3.29 -3.54
CA LEU A 142 -18.46 -3.73 -2.51
C LEU A 142 -18.08 -5.11 -1.95
N ILE A 143 -17.75 -6.08 -2.80
CA ILE A 143 -17.32 -7.42 -2.36
C ILE A 143 -16.06 -7.34 -1.51
N LEU A 144 -15.06 -6.56 -1.92
CA LEU A 144 -13.81 -6.40 -1.18
C LEU A 144 -14.03 -5.71 0.18
N ILE A 145 -14.87 -4.67 0.22
CA ILE A 145 -15.20 -3.94 1.45
C ILE A 145 -15.97 -4.83 2.42
N LEU A 146 -16.99 -5.55 1.98
CA LEU A 146 -17.77 -6.45 2.84
C LEU A 146 -16.89 -7.58 3.40
N ARG A 147 -15.91 -8.07 2.62
CA ARG A 147 -14.90 -9.01 3.12
C ARG A 147 -14.02 -8.38 4.20
N GLY A 148 -13.53 -7.15 3.99
CA GLY A 148 -12.74 -6.44 5.00
C GLY A 148 -13.52 -6.15 6.27
N ARG A 149 -14.78 -5.69 6.17
CA ARG A 149 -15.68 -5.48 7.31
C ARG A 149 -15.90 -6.76 8.10
N ARG A 150 -16.14 -7.88 7.40
CA ARG A 150 -16.25 -9.20 8.03
C ARG A 150 -15.02 -9.57 8.84
N ASN A 151 -13.84 -9.33 8.29
CA ASN A 151 -12.58 -9.63 8.94
C ASN A 151 -12.30 -8.71 10.14
N GLN A 152 -12.66 -7.42 10.05
CA GLN A 152 -12.55 -6.44 11.15
C GLN A 152 -13.30 -6.85 12.42
N MET A 153 -14.34 -7.67 12.30
CA MET A 153 -15.12 -8.18 13.43
C MET A 153 -14.51 -9.41 14.11
N ARG A 154 -13.40 -9.94 13.57
CA ARG A 154 -12.68 -11.06 14.16
C ARG A 154 -11.62 -10.55 15.16
N SER A 155 -11.25 -11.38 16.13
CA SER A 155 -10.11 -11.10 17.00
C SER A 155 -8.79 -11.24 16.24
N GLY A 156 -7.72 -10.60 16.75
CA GLY A 156 -6.38 -10.71 16.17
C GLY A 156 -6.14 -9.89 14.89
N VAL A 157 -6.88 -8.80 14.72
CA VAL A 157 -6.70 -7.84 13.63
C VAL A 157 -5.43 -7.01 13.81
N GLN A 158 -4.83 -6.58 12.70
CA GLN A 158 -3.63 -5.74 12.68
C GLN A 158 -3.98 -4.28 13.01
N ASP A 159 -3.08 -3.59 13.71
CA ASP A 159 -3.16 -2.16 14.02
C ASP A 159 -2.69 -1.29 12.85
N PHE A 160 -1.70 -1.75 12.08
CA PHE A 160 -1.13 -0.96 10.99
C PHE A 160 -0.60 -1.78 9.81
N MET A 161 -0.52 -1.11 8.66
CA MET A 161 0.11 -1.59 7.44
C MET A 161 0.97 -0.49 6.81
N GLU A 162 2.23 -0.79 6.48
CA GLU A 162 3.12 0.11 5.73
C GLU A 162 3.35 -0.47 4.31
N VAL A 163 3.06 0.31 3.27
CA VAL A 163 3.21 -0.07 1.86
C VAL A 163 4.30 0.77 1.24
N PHE A 164 5.20 0.12 0.49
CA PHE A 164 6.45 0.70 -0.03
C PHE A 164 7.40 1.11 1.10
N ALA A 165 7.56 0.22 2.07
CA ALA A 165 8.21 0.50 3.34
C ALA A 165 9.71 0.81 3.24
N GLY A 166 10.39 0.46 2.15
CA GLY A 166 11.83 0.64 1.99
C GLY A 166 12.62 -0.08 3.07
N CYS A 167 13.05 0.65 4.10
CA CYS A 167 13.78 0.11 5.26
C CYS A 167 12.88 -0.16 6.48
N ALA A 168 11.56 0.03 6.35
CA ALA A 168 10.55 -0.26 7.38
C ALA A 168 10.80 0.41 8.73
N ASN A 169 11.44 1.59 8.74
CA ASN A 169 11.73 2.31 9.98
C ASN A 169 10.46 2.76 10.71
N LEU A 170 9.39 3.08 9.97
CA LEU A 170 8.09 3.37 10.56
C LEU A 170 7.51 2.11 11.22
N SER A 171 7.39 1.01 10.47
CA SER A 171 6.90 -0.27 11.02
C SER A 171 7.68 -0.74 12.24
N LEU A 172 9.01 -0.60 12.24
CA LEU A 172 9.84 -1.02 13.36
C LEU A 172 9.64 -0.14 14.60
N GLU A 173 9.30 1.15 14.48
CA GLU A 173 8.89 1.96 15.65
C GLU A 173 7.45 1.62 16.10
N MET A 174 6.52 1.35 15.18
CA MET A 174 5.18 0.90 15.52
C MET A 174 5.22 -0.39 16.36
N ILE A 175 6.04 -1.38 15.95
CA ILE A 175 6.22 -2.63 16.69
C ILE A 175 6.86 -2.40 18.07
N GLN A 176 7.81 -1.46 18.18
CA GLN A 176 8.39 -1.08 19.49
C GLN A 176 7.36 -0.41 20.41
N GLY A 177 6.35 0.24 19.85
CA GLY A 177 5.17 0.74 20.55
C GLY A 177 4.12 -0.33 20.89
N ASN A 178 4.45 -1.62 20.75
CA ASN A 178 3.54 -2.76 20.95
C ASN A 178 2.35 -2.83 19.98
N PHE A 179 2.44 -2.18 18.80
CA PHE A 179 1.44 -2.35 17.75
C PHE A 179 1.74 -3.60 16.90
N HIS A 180 0.68 -4.28 16.49
CA HIS A 180 0.73 -5.44 15.61
C HIS A 180 0.48 -4.99 14.15
N GLY A 181 1.35 -5.35 13.22
CA GLY A 181 1.18 -4.91 11.83
C GLY A 181 2.20 -5.51 10.89
N SER A 182 2.25 -4.99 9.66
CA SER A 182 3.11 -5.52 8.62
C SER A 182 3.63 -4.45 7.67
N ALA A 183 4.85 -4.66 7.18
CA ALA A 183 5.51 -3.81 6.19
C ALA A 183 5.63 -4.56 4.86
N TYR A 184 5.34 -3.86 3.76
CA TYR A 184 5.35 -4.42 2.42
C TYR A 184 6.23 -3.60 1.49
N ASP A 185 7.19 -4.27 0.85
CA ASP A 185 8.02 -3.69 -0.19
C ASP A 185 8.60 -4.80 -1.09
N ILE A 186 8.70 -4.51 -2.40
CA ILE A 186 9.35 -5.40 -3.37
C ILE A 186 10.82 -5.67 -3.01
N VAL A 187 11.47 -4.79 -2.24
CA VAL A 187 12.85 -5.04 -1.78
C VAL A 187 12.94 -6.12 -0.69
N PHE A 188 11.82 -6.45 -0.02
CA PHE A 188 11.78 -7.54 0.96
C PHE A 188 11.51 -8.89 0.29
N ASP A 189 10.55 -8.92 -0.64
CA ASP A 189 10.16 -10.11 -1.37
C ASP A 189 9.51 -9.70 -2.71
N GLU A 190 9.90 -10.32 -3.83
CA GLU A 190 9.31 -10.08 -5.14
C GLU A 190 7.80 -10.38 -5.19
N ALA A 191 7.31 -11.26 -4.32
CA ALA A 191 5.88 -11.54 -4.16
C ALA A 191 5.08 -10.32 -3.67
N GLN A 192 5.76 -9.30 -3.14
CA GLN A 192 5.19 -8.02 -2.69
C GLN A 192 5.22 -6.93 -3.78
N ASP A 193 5.55 -7.27 -5.03
CA ASP A 193 5.43 -6.33 -6.15
C ASP A 193 3.97 -5.89 -6.34
N ALA A 194 3.68 -4.66 -5.95
CA ALA A 194 2.37 -4.03 -6.03
C ALA A 194 1.80 -3.95 -7.47
N LEU A 195 2.66 -4.01 -8.50
CA LEU A 195 2.22 -4.02 -9.90
C LEU A 195 1.89 -5.43 -10.41
N SER A 196 2.25 -6.47 -9.65
CA SER A 196 1.87 -7.85 -9.96
C SER A 196 0.49 -8.19 -9.40
N SER A 197 -0.25 -9.05 -10.08
CA SER A 197 -1.56 -9.53 -9.60
C SER A 197 -1.49 -10.20 -8.23
N ARG A 198 -0.39 -10.89 -7.94
CA ARG A 198 -0.15 -11.54 -6.64
C ARG A 198 0.12 -10.52 -5.54
N GLY A 199 1.00 -9.55 -5.79
CA GLY A 199 1.36 -8.53 -4.81
C GLY A 199 0.19 -7.59 -4.52
N LEU A 200 -0.56 -7.14 -5.53
CA LEU A 200 -1.76 -6.33 -5.27
C LEU A 200 -2.81 -7.09 -4.44
N ARG A 201 -3.06 -8.37 -4.78
CA ARG A 201 -3.94 -9.22 -3.98
C ARG A 201 -3.45 -9.34 -2.54
N LEU A 202 -2.16 -9.56 -2.32
CA LEU A 202 -1.57 -9.60 -0.98
C LEU A 202 -1.84 -8.30 -0.22
N LEU A 203 -1.65 -7.14 -0.85
CA LEU A 203 -1.87 -5.84 -0.21
C LEU A 203 -3.35 -5.63 0.16
N ILE A 204 -4.29 -5.92 -0.75
CA ILE A 204 -5.73 -5.78 -0.48
C ILE A 204 -6.22 -6.79 0.57
N ASP A 205 -5.71 -8.02 0.53
CA ASP A 205 -6.05 -9.05 1.53
C ASP A 205 -5.56 -8.62 2.93
N ASN A 206 -4.37 -8.02 3.06
CA ASN A 206 -3.87 -7.51 4.35
C ASN A 206 -4.56 -6.24 4.81
N LEU A 207 -4.93 -5.35 3.88
CA LEU A 207 -5.77 -4.20 4.19
C LEU A 207 -7.09 -4.64 4.85
N SER A 208 -7.64 -5.77 4.38
CA SER A 208 -8.83 -6.40 4.93
C SER A 208 -8.61 -7.06 6.29
N CYS A 209 -7.38 -7.12 6.82
CA CYS A 209 -7.06 -7.72 8.12
C CYS A 209 -6.76 -6.66 9.20
N LEU A 210 -6.86 -5.37 8.87
CA LEU A 210 -6.65 -4.27 9.81
C LEU A 210 -7.90 -4.02 10.65
N LYS A 211 -7.72 -3.61 11.90
CA LYS A 211 -8.79 -3.18 12.79
C LYS A 211 -9.44 -1.90 12.27
N TYR A 212 -10.68 -1.64 12.67
CA TYR A 212 -11.27 -0.31 12.46
C TYR A 212 -10.37 0.76 13.06
N ALA A 213 -10.22 1.90 12.39
CA ALA A 213 -9.24 2.93 12.78
C ALA A 213 -7.77 2.44 12.79
N GLY A 214 -7.45 1.38 12.03
CA GLY A 214 -6.08 0.96 11.76
C GLY A 214 -5.32 1.92 10.83
N LEU A 215 -4.01 2.05 11.00
CA LEU A 215 -3.17 2.92 10.15
C LEU A 215 -2.81 2.23 8.83
N VAL A 216 -2.96 2.93 7.71
CA VAL A 216 -2.45 2.48 6.40
C VAL A 216 -1.50 3.53 5.85
N TRP A 217 -0.20 3.28 5.95
CA TRP A 217 0.83 4.20 5.47
C TRP A 217 1.31 3.81 4.07
N ILE A 218 1.11 4.68 3.08
CA ILE A 218 1.44 4.41 1.67
C ILE A 218 2.57 5.36 1.23
N ALA A 219 3.77 4.83 1.04
CA ALA A 219 4.99 5.57 0.70
C ALA A 219 5.36 5.45 -0.80
N THR A 220 4.39 5.72 -1.68
CA THR A 220 4.51 5.40 -3.11
C THR A 220 5.78 5.95 -3.75
N LYS A 221 6.50 5.09 -4.48
CA LYS A 221 7.73 5.48 -5.19
C LYS A 221 7.52 6.71 -6.06
N CYS A 222 8.17 7.81 -5.69
CA CYS A 222 7.94 9.13 -6.28
C CYS A 222 8.86 9.46 -7.47
N SER A 223 9.75 8.54 -7.88
CA SER A 223 10.87 8.87 -8.79
C SER A 223 10.44 9.45 -10.13
N SER A 224 9.26 9.09 -10.68
CA SER A 224 8.74 9.68 -11.92
C SER A 224 7.92 10.95 -11.74
N PHE A 225 7.55 11.29 -10.51
CA PHE A 225 6.61 12.37 -10.16
C PHE A 225 7.29 13.60 -9.57
N VAL A 226 8.50 13.46 -9.04
CA VAL A 226 9.26 14.58 -8.48
C VAL A 226 9.81 15.50 -9.57
N VAL A 227 10.01 16.77 -9.20
CA VAL A 227 10.54 17.82 -10.10
C VAL A 227 11.84 17.43 -10.81
N LEU A 228 12.71 16.67 -10.13
CA LEU A 228 13.97 16.14 -10.68
C LEU A 228 13.79 15.28 -11.93
N CYS A 229 12.66 14.58 -12.02
CA CYS A 229 12.34 13.71 -13.15
C CYS A 229 11.31 14.32 -14.10
N ARG A 230 10.73 15.49 -13.77
CA ARG A 230 9.57 16.03 -14.48
C ARG A 230 9.87 16.37 -15.95
N CYS A 231 11.08 16.82 -16.24
CA CYS A 231 11.53 17.03 -17.62
C CYS A 231 11.61 15.71 -18.40
N GLN A 232 12.11 14.64 -17.79
CA GLN A 232 12.23 13.33 -18.44
C GLN A 232 10.90 12.57 -18.48
N SER A 233 10.02 12.74 -17.50
CA SER A 233 8.71 12.11 -17.48
C SER A 233 7.68 12.88 -18.29
N GLN A 234 7.95 14.16 -18.62
CA GLN A 234 7.05 15.07 -19.33
C GLN A 234 5.68 15.22 -18.65
N ARG A 235 5.60 15.00 -17.33
CA ARG A 235 4.35 15.19 -16.57
C ARG A 235 4.04 16.67 -16.44
N SER A 236 2.85 17.08 -16.87
CA SER A 236 2.37 18.46 -16.78
C SER A 236 0.85 18.49 -16.63
N SER A 237 0.29 19.65 -16.29
CA SER A 237 -1.17 19.81 -16.25
C SER A 237 -1.83 19.54 -17.61
N ALA A 238 -1.13 19.79 -18.71
CA ALA A 238 -1.63 19.57 -20.07
C ALA A 238 -1.85 18.09 -20.42
N ASN A 239 -1.24 17.16 -19.69
CA ASN A 239 -1.47 15.72 -19.83
C ASN A 239 -1.95 15.06 -18.54
N GLU A 240 -2.64 15.84 -17.68
CA GLU A 240 -3.18 15.36 -16.40
C GLU A 240 -2.12 14.68 -15.53
N PHE A 241 -0.88 15.14 -15.68
CA PHE A 241 0.31 14.63 -15.05
C PHE A 241 0.62 13.16 -15.35
N LEU A 242 0.04 12.54 -16.39
CA LEU A 242 0.33 11.16 -16.80
C LEU A 242 1.73 10.99 -17.41
N GLY A 243 2.27 12.06 -18.01
CA GLY A 243 3.58 12.07 -18.65
C GLY A 243 3.66 11.28 -19.95
N ASP A 244 4.89 11.04 -20.41
CA ASP A 244 5.20 10.26 -21.61
C ASP A 244 5.08 8.76 -21.34
N VAL A 245 3.89 8.21 -21.59
CA VAL A 245 3.57 6.78 -21.40
C VAL A 245 4.34 5.83 -22.33
N THR A 246 5.09 6.33 -23.30
CA THR A 246 6.01 5.48 -24.10
C THR A 246 7.21 5.01 -23.25
N ARG A 247 7.51 5.69 -22.14
CA ARG A 247 8.62 5.37 -21.24
C ARG A 247 8.20 4.41 -20.15
N ALA A 248 8.94 3.31 -19.99
CA ALA A 248 8.62 2.25 -19.02
C ALA A 248 8.52 2.76 -17.57
N PHE A 249 9.44 3.63 -17.14
CA PHE A 249 9.41 4.15 -15.77
C PHE A 249 8.22 5.09 -15.50
N VAL A 250 7.66 5.74 -16.54
CA VAL A 250 6.44 6.56 -16.43
C VAL A 250 5.23 5.64 -16.29
N ARG A 251 5.14 4.57 -17.11
CA ARG A 251 4.08 3.56 -16.99
C ARG A 251 4.09 2.88 -15.62
N ASN A 252 5.26 2.48 -15.13
CA ASN A 252 5.38 1.89 -13.79
C ASN A 252 4.95 2.88 -12.70
N GLY A 253 5.33 4.16 -12.83
CA GLY A 253 4.87 5.22 -11.93
C GLY A 253 3.35 5.36 -11.95
N ASN A 254 2.72 5.37 -13.12
CA ASN A 254 1.26 5.45 -13.26
C ASN A 254 0.59 4.23 -12.62
N GLY A 255 1.09 3.02 -12.87
CA GLY A 255 0.57 1.81 -12.23
C GLY A 255 0.64 1.86 -10.71
N LEU A 256 1.74 2.36 -10.15
CA LEU A 256 1.89 2.50 -8.70
C LEU A 256 0.93 3.56 -8.14
N MET A 257 0.68 4.64 -8.90
CA MET A 257 -0.33 5.64 -8.55
C MET A 257 -1.74 5.05 -8.52
N GLU A 258 -2.12 4.24 -9.52
CA GLU A 258 -3.42 3.55 -9.54
C GLU A 258 -3.60 2.61 -8.35
N VAL A 259 -2.59 1.78 -8.08
CA VAL A 259 -2.62 0.86 -6.93
C VAL A 259 -2.76 1.64 -5.62
N SER A 260 -2.03 2.73 -5.48
CA SER A 260 -2.04 3.53 -4.25
C SER A 260 -3.38 4.24 -4.07
N ALA A 261 -3.98 4.77 -5.14
CA ALA A 261 -5.30 5.40 -5.10
C ALA A 261 -6.39 4.38 -4.72
N LEU A 262 -6.33 3.17 -5.31
CA LEU A 262 -7.24 2.08 -4.99
C LEU A 262 -7.13 1.64 -3.52
N LEU A 263 -5.90 1.39 -3.04
CA LEU A 263 -5.66 1.02 -1.65
C LEU A 263 -6.13 2.11 -0.68
N TYR A 264 -5.87 3.38 -1.00
CA TYR A 264 -6.29 4.51 -0.19
C TYR A 264 -7.82 4.62 -0.10
N LEU A 265 -8.54 4.47 -1.22
CA LEU A 265 -10.01 4.48 -1.22
C LEU A 265 -10.58 3.31 -0.42
N LEU A 266 -10.08 2.09 -0.64
CA LEU A 266 -10.52 0.91 0.10
C LEU A 266 -10.28 1.08 1.59
N ALA A 267 -9.12 1.62 1.98
CA ALA A 267 -8.79 1.89 3.37
C ALA A 267 -9.77 2.87 4.00
N PHE A 268 -10.06 3.98 3.32
CA PHE A 268 -11.04 4.96 3.78
C PHE A 268 -12.44 4.35 3.94
N LEU A 269 -12.91 3.59 2.95
CA LEU A 269 -14.23 2.95 3.01
C LEU A 269 -14.31 1.88 4.10
N LEU A 270 -13.20 1.24 4.46
CA LEU A 270 -13.12 0.31 5.59
C LEU A 270 -13.01 1.01 6.96
N GLY A 271 -13.06 2.34 7.02
CA GLY A 271 -12.91 3.11 8.25
C GLY A 271 -11.49 3.06 8.83
N LEU A 272 -10.48 2.88 7.98
CA LEU A 272 -9.07 2.95 8.35
C LEU A 272 -8.56 4.39 8.23
N TRP A 273 -7.33 4.64 8.68
CA TRP A 273 -6.62 5.91 8.54
C TRP A 273 -5.57 5.84 7.43
N PRO A 274 -5.96 6.01 6.15
CA PRO A 274 -4.99 6.04 5.07
C PRO A 274 -4.16 7.31 5.11
N VAL A 275 -2.86 7.16 4.84
CA VAL A 275 -1.91 8.24 4.66
C VAL A 275 -1.13 7.98 3.38
N ILE A 276 -1.09 8.96 2.47
CA ILE A 276 -0.20 8.93 1.31
C ILE A 276 0.93 9.94 1.55
N GLU A 277 2.16 9.43 1.59
CA GLU A 277 3.36 10.24 1.72
C GLU A 277 3.97 10.49 0.34
N GLN A 278 4.34 11.73 0.07
CA GLN A 278 5.10 12.13 -1.11
C GLN A 278 6.08 13.26 -0.78
N PRO A 279 7.17 13.45 -1.54
CA PRO A 279 7.93 14.70 -1.50
C PRO A 279 7.05 15.89 -1.92
N THR A 280 7.29 17.08 -1.37
CA THR A 280 6.47 18.28 -1.71
C THR A 280 6.55 18.68 -3.18
N SER A 281 7.60 18.28 -3.88
CA SER A 281 7.76 18.52 -5.33
C SER A 281 7.08 17.47 -6.21
N SER A 282 6.46 16.44 -5.63
CA SER A 282 5.78 15.37 -6.35
C SER A 282 4.44 15.85 -6.89
N VAL A 283 4.15 15.52 -8.15
CA VAL A 283 2.83 15.73 -8.80
C VAL A 283 1.90 14.51 -8.68
N LEU A 284 2.27 13.48 -7.90
CA LEU A 284 1.42 12.31 -7.69
C LEU A 284 0.02 12.67 -7.14
N PRO A 285 -0.12 13.57 -6.15
CA PRO A 285 -1.44 14.01 -5.67
C PRO A 285 -2.30 14.70 -6.74
N ASP A 286 -1.68 15.22 -7.80
CA ASP A 286 -2.37 15.92 -8.89
C ASP A 286 -2.78 14.97 -10.04
N CYS A 287 -2.36 13.71 -10.01
CA CYS A 287 -2.74 12.70 -11.01
C CYS A 287 -4.20 12.28 -10.82
N MET A 288 -4.91 12.01 -11.92
CA MET A 288 -6.37 11.77 -11.95
C MET A 288 -6.92 10.92 -10.80
N ALA A 289 -6.55 9.64 -10.73
CA ALA A 289 -7.11 8.70 -9.74
C ALA A 289 -6.77 9.08 -8.29
N MET A 290 -5.55 9.56 -8.04
CA MET A 290 -5.18 10.00 -6.69
C MET A 290 -5.91 11.30 -6.30
N LYS A 291 -6.00 12.26 -7.22
CA LYS A 291 -6.65 13.55 -6.98
C LYS A 291 -8.13 13.38 -6.62
N VAL A 292 -8.87 12.57 -7.38
CA VAL A 292 -10.28 12.27 -7.08
C VAL A 292 -10.43 11.56 -5.75
N VAL A 293 -9.55 10.61 -5.40
CA VAL A 293 -9.59 9.91 -4.11
C VAL A 293 -9.32 10.88 -2.96
N LEU A 294 -8.31 11.74 -3.06
CA LEU A 294 -7.99 12.73 -2.03
C LEU A 294 -9.14 13.74 -1.83
N GLN A 295 -9.79 14.17 -2.91
CA GLN A 295 -10.97 15.03 -2.82
C GLN A 295 -12.18 14.33 -2.22
N PHE A 296 -12.44 13.07 -2.61
CA PHE A 296 -13.59 12.30 -2.14
C PHE A 296 -13.53 12.07 -0.63
N THR A 297 -12.34 11.69 -0.17
CA THR A 297 -12.03 11.44 1.23
C THR A 297 -11.87 12.72 2.05
N ARG A 298 -11.90 13.90 1.41
CA ARG A 298 -11.63 15.20 2.04
C ARG A 298 -10.29 15.24 2.77
N SER A 299 -9.28 14.65 2.13
CA SER A 299 -7.95 14.55 2.72
C SER A 299 -7.33 15.93 2.90
N ILE A 300 -6.78 16.17 4.09
CA ILE A 300 -5.99 17.36 4.38
C ILE A 300 -4.52 17.12 4.05
N LYS A 301 -3.80 18.19 3.73
CA LYS A 301 -2.35 18.16 3.50
C LYS A 301 -1.62 18.65 4.74
N CYS A 302 -0.74 17.82 5.28
CA CYS A 302 0.26 18.18 6.29
C CYS A 302 1.64 18.22 5.63
N GLN A 303 2.44 19.25 5.91
CA GLN A 303 3.81 19.33 5.43
C GLN A 303 4.79 19.08 6.58
N THR A 304 5.86 18.34 6.31
CA THR A 304 6.92 18.12 7.31
C THR A 304 8.30 18.04 6.66
N TYR A 305 9.34 18.02 7.48
CA TYR A 305 10.74 17.99 7.02
C TYR A 305 11.49 16.89 7.73
N MET A 306 12.11 15.98 6.97
CA MET A 306 12.83 14.84 7.55
C MET A 306 14.01 15.27 8.44
N GLY A 307 14.64 16.41 8.12
CA GLY A 307 15.70 17.00 8.96
C GLY A 307 15.24 17.35 10.38
N SER A 308 13.96 17.69 10.57
CA SER A 308 13.39 17.96 11.90
C SER A 308 13.17 16.68 12.72
N TYR A 309 13.25 15.52 12.06
CA TYR A 309 13.29 14.19 12.66
C TYR A 309 14.70 13.59 12.62
N GLY A 310 15.74 14.42 12.60
CA GLY A 310 17.14 13.98 12.63
C GLY A 310 17.62 13.32 11.33
N GLY A 311 16.90 13.49 10.22
CA GLY A 311 17.33 12.96 8.92
C GLY A 311 18.52 13.73 8.38
N PRO A 312 19.35 13.14 7.49
CA PRO A 312 20.57 13.77 6.98
C PRO A 312 20.31 14.94 6.02
N SER A 313 19.06 15.12 5.58
CA SER A 313 18.65 16.19 4.68
C SER A 313 17.37 16.87 5.15
N GLN A 314 17.22 18.14 4.78
CA GLN A 314 15.99 18.91 4.99
C GLN A 314 14.91 18.54 3.93
N LYS A 315 14.79 17.26 3.56
CA LYS A 315 13.85 16.83 2.52
C LYS A 315 12.41 17.13 2.97
N PRO A 316 11.68 17.97 2.22
CA PRO A 316 10.29 18.29 2.54
C PRO A 316 9.37 17.17 2.06
N LEU A 317 8.47 16.74 2.94
CA LEU A 317 7.43 15.76 2.67
C LEU A 317 6.05 16.42 2.78
N GLN A 318 5.10 15.96 1.98
CA GLN A 318 3.68 16.21 2.11
C GLN A 318 2.99 14.88 2.43
N LEU A 319 2.16 14.92 3.47
CA LEU A 319 1.34 13.81 3.94
C LEU A 319 -0.11 14.19 3.65
N TRP A 320 -0.85 13.30 3.01
CA TRP A 320 -2.28 13.50 2.81
C TRP A 320 -3.07 12.42 3.54
N SER A 321 -4.08 12.83 4.29
CA SER A 321 -4.94 11.92 5.06
C SER A 321 -6.30 12.56 5.34
N PRO A 322 -7.42 11.79 5.39
CA PRO A 322 -8.66 12.25 6.01
C PRO A 322 -8.57 12.32 7.54
N PHE A 323 -7.52 11.75 8.15
CA PHE A 323 -7.30 11.72 9.58
C PHE A 323 -6.64 13.02 10.06
N ASN A 324 -7.38 13.85 10.79
CA ASN A 324 -6.93 15.19 11.17
C ASN A 324 -5.68 15.22 12.07
N ARG A 325 -5.42 14.17 12.87
CA ARG A 325 -4.21 14.12 13.69
C ARG A 325 -2.93 13.91 12.90
N ILE A 326 -2.98 13.70 11.58
CA ILE A 326 -1.79 13.74 10.74
C ILE A 326 -1.01 15.06 10.91
N SER A 327 -1.71 16.15 11.28
CA SER A 327 -1.11 17.44 11.64
C SER A 327 -0.12 17.38 12.81
N MET A 328 -0.20 16.37 13.69
CA MET A 328 0.79 16.16 14.77
C MET A 328 2.21 15.91 14.22
N LEU A 329 2.32 15.47 12.96
CA LEU A 329 3.59 15.23 12.29
C LEU A 329 4.16 16.49 11.61
N GLU A 330 3.42 17.61 11.62
CA GLU A 330 3.88 18.87 11.05
C GLU A 330 5.12 19.36 11.78
N ARG A 331 6.19 19.62 11.02
CA ARG A 331 7.41 20.23 11.55
C ARG A 331 7.85 21.31 10.59
N ARG A 332 8.37 22.40 11.14
CA ARG A 332 9.01 23.45 10.34
C ARG A 332 10.33 22.96 9.78
N ARG A 333 10.78 23.59 8.70
CA ARG A 333 12.13 23.40 8.17
C ARG A 333 13.16 23.83 9.24
N PRO A 334 14.16 23.00 9.57
CA PRO A 334 15.20 23.42 10.51
C PRO A 334 16.09 24.49 9.86
N VAL A 335 16.47 25.54 10.61
CA VAL A 335 17.23 26.68 10.08
C VAL A 335 18.73 26.41 10.11
N ASP A 336 19.24 25.84 11.21
CA ASP A 336 20.68 25.72 11.48
C ASP A 336 21.27 24.33 11.19
N MET A 337 20.55 23.53 10.41
CA MET A 337 21.03 22.21 10.05
C MET A 337 22.02 22.33 8.88
N MET A 338 23.29 22.04 9.15
CA MET A 338 24.34 21.86 8.14
C MET A 338 24.07 20.58 7.33
N SER A 339 23.03 20.61 6.48
CA SER A 339 22.71 19.49 5.60
C SER A 339 23.39 19.69 4.26
N GLU A 340 24.05 18.65 3.75
CA GLU A 340 24.57 18.70 2.41
C GLU A 340 23.40 18.71 1.39
N PRO A 341 23.50 19.50 0.31
CA PRO A 341 22.41 19.59 -0.65
C PRO A 341 22.18 18.25 -1.36
N LEU A 342 20.91 17.91 -1.57
CA LEU A 342 20.50 16.74 -2.38
C LEU A 342 20.68 16.98 -3.88
N VAL A 343 20.85 18.24 -4.30
CA VAL A 343 20.98 18.65 -5.69
C VAL A 343 22.17 19.60 -5.87
N ARG A 344 22.96 19.39 -6.92
CA ARG A 344 23.93 20.38 -7.43
C ARG A 344 23.20 21.34 -8.35
N ARG A 345 23.51 22.63 -8.26
CA ARG A 345 22.99 23.66 -9.19
C ARG A 345 24.11 24.16 -10.09
N HIS A 346 23.81 24.28 -11.37
CA HIS A 346 24.65 24.89 -12.40
C HIS A 346 23.77 25.87 -13.19
N GLY A 347 23.70 27.12 -12.73
CA GLY A 347 22.71 28.10 -13.22
C GLY A 347 21.29 27.63 -12.92
N ASP A 348 20.43 27.62 -13.95
CA ASP A 348 19.03 27.17 -13.86
C ASP A 348 18.87 25.65 -13.89
N GLN A 349 19.96 24.91 -14.15
CA GLN A 349 19.96 23.46 -14.18
C GLN A 349 20.32 22.89 -12.81
N PHE A 350 19.70 21.76 -12.45
CA PHE A 350 20.01 21.04 -11.23
C PHE A 350 20.14 19.54 -11.49
N THR A 351 21.10 18.89 -10.83
CA THR A 351 21.34 17.45 -10.93
C THR A 351 21.35 16.85 -9.53
N GLY A 352 20.62 15.74 -9.35
CA GLY A 352 20.55 15.02 -8.08
C GLY A 352 21.86 14.33 -7.70
N HIS A 353 22.24 14.41 -6.43
CA HIS A 353 23.29 13.57 -5.85
C HIS A 353 22.72 12.17 -5.62
N LYS A 354 23.02 11.21 -6.50
CA LYS A 354 22.39 9.89 -6.48
C LYS A 354 22.47 9.19 -5.11
N ASP A 355 23.64 9.15 -4.50
CA ASP A 355 23.84 8.43 -3.22
C ASP A 355 23.06 9.07 -2.08
N ARG A 356 23.09 10.41 -1.97
CA ARG A 356 22.30 11.15 -0.97
C ARG A 356 20.80 11.06 -1.23
N LEU A 357 20.39 11.03 -2.50
CA LEU A 357 18.99 10.82 -2.86
C LEU A 357 18.51 9.43 -2.47
N MET A 358 19.36 8.41 -2.55
CA MET A 358 19.04 7.06 -2.06
C MET A 358 18.93 7.05 -0.54
N GLU A 359 19.91 7.61 0.17
CA GLU A 359 19.86 7.71 1.64
C GLU A 359 18.64 8.48 2.15
N SER A 360 18.26 9.56 1.46
CA SER A 360 17.07 10.36 1.80
C SER A 360 15.72 9.70 1.49
N GLN A 361 15.70 8.47 0.96
CA GLN A 361 14.46 7.70 0.76
C GLN A 361 13.99 7.03 2.04
N GLU A 362 14.90 6.80 3.00
CA GLU A 362 14.57 6.13 4.25
C GLU A 362 13.96 7.10 5.26
N TYR A 363 12.89 6.67 5.93
CA TYR A 363 12.40 7.38 7.11
C TYR A 363 13.40 7.28 8.24
N THR A 364 13.49 8.32 9.05
CA THR A 364 14.25 8.23 10.30
C THR A 364 13.46 7.47 11.35
N ARG A 365 14.16 6.90 12.32
CA ARG A 365 13.55 6.31 13.52
C ARG A 365 12.70 7.33 14.28
N ALA A 366 13.16 8.58 14.40
CA ALA A 366 12.39 9.62 15.07
C ALA A 366 11.08 9.96 14.35
N PHE A 367 11.04 9.90 13.01
CA PHE A 367 9.79 10.07 12.27
C PHE A 367 8.83 8.90 12.52
N GLY A 368 9.33 7.66 12.45
CA GLY A 368 8.54 6.47 12.78
C GLY A 368 7.96 6.52 14.20
N ARG A 369 8.75 7.00 15.17
CA ARG A 369 8.32 7.20 16.56
C ARG A 369 7.19 8.23 16.67
N ALA A 370 7.31 9.35 15.96
CA ALA A 370 6.26 10.36 15.96
C ALA A 370 4.94 9.84 15.35
N VAL A 371 5.00 8.97 14.33
CA VAL A 371 3.81 8.29 13.78
C VAL A 371 3.21 7.34 14.82
N MET A 372 4.05 6.56 15.51
CA MET A 372 3.63 5.67 16.59
C MET A 372 2.94 6.45 17.72
N GLU A 373 3.52 7.57 18.17
CA GLU A 373 2.95 8.46 19.20
C GLU A 373 1.62 9.07 18.75
N MET A 374 1.50 9.47 17.49
CA MET A 374 0.24 9.96 16.90
C MET A 374 -0.86 8.90 16.96
N CYS A 375 -0.55 7.64 16.62
CA CYS A 375 -1.50 6.54 16.70
C CYS A 375 -1.86 6.20 18.15
N ASN A 376 -0.88 6.16 19.05
CA ASN A 376 -1.09 5.89 20.47
C ASN A 376 -2.05 6.92 21.09
N ALA A 377 -1.82 8.21 20.82
CA ALA A 377 -2.64 9.30 21.34
C ALA A 377 -4.10 9.27 20.85
N GLU A 378 -4.41 8.59 19.75
CA GLU A 378 -5.80 8.44 19.28
C GLU A 378 -6.43 7.14 19.78
N TRP A 379 -5.68 6.04 19.87
CA TRP A 379 -6.22 4.77 20.36
C TRP A 379 -6.42 4.72 21.87
N GLU A 380 -5.64 5.47 22.66
CA GLU A 380 -5.89 5.61 24.10
C GLU A 380 -7.16 6.42 24.42
N ASP A 381 -7.53 7.35 23.54
CA ASP A 381 -8.70 8.22 23.71
C ASP A 381 -10.04 7.53 23.34
N GLN A 382 -9.99 6.34 22.74
CA GLN A 382 -11.21 5.61 22.37
C GLN A 382 -11.73 4.81 23.58
N PRO A 383 -12.96 5.09 24.07
CA PRO A 383 -13.56 4.29 25.13
C PRO A 383 -13.69 2.83 24.65
N VAL A 384 -13.17 1.91 25.45
CA VAL A 384 -13.22 0.45 25.22
C VAL A 384 -14.66 -0.05 25.13
#